data_AF-A0A1M5YIW5-F1
#
_entry.id   AF-A0A1M5YIW5-F1
#
_cell.length_a   1.000
_cell.length_b   1.000
_cell.length_c   1.000
_cell.angle_alpha   90.00
_cell.angle_beta   90.00
_cell.angle_gamma   90.00
#
_symmetry.space_group_name_H-M   'P 1'
#
loop_
_entity.id
_entity.type
_entity.pdbx_description
1 polymer ?
#
loop_
_entity_poly.entity_id
_entity_poly.type
_entity_poly.pdbx_seq_one_letter_code
_entity_poly.pdbx_strand_id
1 'polypeptide(L)'
;MSGERNDILREVRRQLDRLDNLAPGGDWVDAFVEHDCIGTDEAAFIADASRQTIRRHAAEAAAAGRPIGVCIARSVWLISLRRLLDWIEQNDGLPALVAAEARAKKRSFERGASKIVPNERAATG
;
A
#
# COMPACT_ATOMS: atom_id res chain seq x y z
N MET A 1 -40.25 -11.15 -20.01
CA MET A 1 -38.85 -11.40 -19.61
C MET A 1 -37.83 -10.36 -20.11
N SER A 2 -38.14 -9.51 -21.11
CA SER A 2 -37.19 -8.48 -21.60
C SER A 2 -37.04 -7.25 -20.68
N GLY A 3 -38.11 -6.82 -20.02
CA GLY A 3 -38.09 -5.64 -19.13
C GLY A 3 -37.24 -5.82 -17.88
N GLU A 4 -37.44 -6.93 -17.17
CA GLU A 4 -36.73 -7.24 -15.92
C GLU A 4 -35.21 -7.35 -16.10
N ARG A 5 -34.76 -7.95 -17.21
CA ARG A 5 -33.34 -8.01 -17.57
C ARG A 5 -32.74 -6.62 -17.81
N ASN A 6 -33.48 -5.73 -18.46
CA ASN A 6 -33.04 -4.35 -18.70
C ASN A 6 -32.99 -3.52 -17.42
N ASP A 7 -33.91 -3.78 -16.48
CA ASP A 7 -33.93 -3.10 -15.18
C ASP A 7 -32.76 -3.55 -14.29
N ILE A 8 -32.43 -4.85 -14.29
CA ILE A 8 -31.25 -5.39 -13.59
C ILE A 8 -29.97 -4.77 -14.15
N LEU A 9 -29.80 -4.73 -15.48
CA LEU A 9 -28.60 -4.15 -16.09
C LEU A 9 -28.46 -2.64 -15.80
N ARG A 10 -29.59 -1.92 -15.71
CA ARG A 10 -29.60 -0.50 -15.35
C ARG A 10 -29.17 -0.28 -13.91
N GLU A 11 -29.64 -1.10 -12.97
CA GLU A 11 -29.25 -0.98 -11.58
C GLU A 11 -27.79 -1.39 -11.37
N VAL A 12 -27.31 -2.46 -12.04
CA VAL A 12 -25.88 -2.83 -12.00
C VAL A 12 -25.00 -1.70 -12.49
N ARG A 13 -25.34 -1.05 -13.61
CA ARG A 13 -24.62 0.13 -14.10
C ARG A 13 -24.62 1.24 -13.05
N ARG A 14 -25.78 1.55 -12.47
CA ARG A 14 -25.91 2.61 -11.46
C ARG A 14 -25.07 2.34 -10.21
N GLN A 15 -24.96 1.07 -9.80
CA GLN A 15 -24.13 0.67 -8.67
C GLN A 15 -22.65 0.77 -9.01
N LEU A 16 -22.23 0.37 -10.22
CA LEU A 16 -20.86 0.55 -10.70
C LEU A 16 -20.47 2.04 -10.79
N ASP A 17 -21.34 2.88 -11.34
CA ASP A 17 -21.11 4.34 -11.42
C ASP A 17 -21.02 4.97 -10.01
N ARG A 18 -21.77 4.45 -9.03
CA ARG A 18 -21.65 4.89 -7.62
C ARG A 18 -20.32 4.46 -7.01
N LEU A 19 -19.85 3.25 -7.33
CA LEU A 19 -18.55 2.77 -6.87
C LEU A 19 -17.39 3.56 -7.51
N ASP A 20 -17.51 3.97 -8.77
CA ASP A 20 -16.53 4.82 -9.44
C ASP A 20 -16.53 6.26 -8.90
N ASN A 21 -17.68 6.76 -8.41
CA ASN A 21 -17.84 8.09 -7.81
C ASN A 21 -17.57 8.14 -6.30
N LEU A 22 -17.54 6.99 -5.63
CA LEU A 22 -16.94 6.89 -4.30
C LEU A 22 -15.46 7.12 -4.51
N ALA A 23 -14.96 8.28 -4.05
CA ALA A 23 -13.53 8.53 -3.96
C ALA A 23 -12.87 7.24 -3.42
N PRO A 24 -11.83 6.72 -4.10
CA PRO A 24 -11.31 5.37 -3.82
C PRO A 24 -11.14 5.23 -2.32
N GLY A 25 -11.88 4.30 -1.71
CA GLY A 25 -11.86 4.09 -0.27
C GLY A 25 -10.41 4.03 0.23
N GLY A 26 -10.13 4.84 1.25
CA GLY A 26 -8.78 5.03 1.79
C GLY A 26 -8.22 6.40 1.41
N ASP A 27 -8.53 7.40 2.23
CA ASP A 27 -7.67 8.59 2.31
C ASP A 27 -6.25 8.09 2.70
N TRP A 28 -5.18 8.77 2.27
CA TRP A 28 -3.83 8.46 2.78
C TRP A 28 -3.77 8.66 4.30
N VAL A 29 -4.71 9.43 4.85
CA VAL A 29 -5.02 9.51 6.28
C VAL A 29 -5.43 8.14 6.84
N ASP A 30 -6.22 7.33 6.14
CA ASP A 30 -6.61 6.00 6.62
C ASP A 30 -5.42 5.04 6.67
N ALA A 31 -4.58 5.02 5.63
CA ALA A 31 -3.34 4.23 5.63
C ALA A 31 -2.37 4.69 6.74
N PHE A 32 -2.37 5.99 7.07
CA PHE A 32 -1.61 6.53 8.20
C PHE A 32 -2.21 6.11 9.54
N VAL A 33 -3.54 6.17 9.69
CA VAL A 33 -4.30 5.77 10.90
C VAL A 33 -4.17 4.27 11.17
N GLU A 34 -4.18 3.43 10.13
CA GLU A 34 -3.98 1.98 10.20
C GLU A 34 -2.51 1.60 10.46
N HIS A 35 -1.61 2.57 10.57
CA HIS A 35 -0.16 2.35 10.66
C HIS A 35 0.42 1.53 9.50
N ASP A 36 -0.22 1.57 8.33
CA ASP A 36 0.18 0.85 7.10
C ASP A 36 1.01 1.73 6.14
N CYS A 37 1.27 2.98 6.54
CA CYS A 37 2.15 3.90 5.83
C CYS A 37 3.63 3.62 6.13
N ILE A 38 4.40 3.39 5.08
CA ILE A 38 5.86 3.16 5.14
C ILE A 38 6.61 4.24 4.34
N GLY A 39 7.88 4.47 4.69
CA GLY A 39 8.76 5.38 3.97
C GLY A 39 9.31 4.77 2.68
N THR A 40 9.87 5.59 1.79
CA THR A 40 10.43 5.14 0.49
C THR A 40 11.51 4.07 0.64
N ASP A 41 12.36 4.15 1.66
CA ASP A 41 13.44 3.17 1.88
C ASP A 41 12.89 1.77 2.18
N GLU A 42 11.80 1.72 2.94
CA GLU A 42 11.15 0.46 3.27
C GLU A 42 10.36 -0.09 2.08
N ALA A 43 9.62 0.77 1.38
CA ALA A 43 8.93 0.39 0.16
C ALA A 43 9.90 -0.16 -0.90
N ALA A 44 11.07 0.47 -1.04
CA ALA A 44 12.14 0.03 -1.94
C ALA A 44 12.66 -1.37 -1.57
N PHE A 45 12.89 -1.61 -0.28
CA PHE A 45 13.28 -2.93 0.22
C PHE A 45 12.22 -4.00 -0.06
N ILE A 46 10.94 -3.70 0.19
CA ILE A 46 9.83 -4.64 0.02
C ILE A 46 9.63 -5.00 -1.45
N ALA A 47 9.65 -3.99 -2.33
CA ALA A 47 9.46 -4.15 -3.77
C ALA A 47 10.72 -4.60 -4.52
N ASP A 48 11.86 -4.78 -3.83
CA ASP A 48 13.15 -5.08 -4.46
C ASP A 48 13.54 -4.09 -5.57
N ALA A 49 13.32 -2.80 -5.30
CA ALA A 49 13.46 -1.73 -6.26
C ALA A 49 14.26 -0.56 -5.69
N SER A 50 14.74 0.33 -6.55
CA SER A 50 15.36 1.56 -6.09
C SER A 50 14.33 2.53 -5.51
N ARG A 51 14.74 3.41 -4.59
CA ARG A 51 13.89 4.51 -4.11
C ARG A 51 13.32 5.37 -5.24
N GLN A 52 14.12 5.62 -6.27
CA GLN A 52 13.70 6.43 -7.41
C GLN A 52 12.61 5.71 -8.21
N THR A 53 12.74 4.39 -8.36
CA THR A 53 11.73 3.53 -8.98
C THR A 53 10.41 3.59 -8.20
N ILE A 54 10.45 3.48 -6.86
CA ILE A 54 9.25 3.61 -6.03
C ILE A 54 8.58 4.98 -6.20
N ARG A 55 9.34 6.07 -6.15
CA ARG A 55 8.79 7.43 -6.32
C ARG A 55 8.16 7.61 -7.70
N ARG A 56 8.80 7.07 -8.73
CA ARG A 56 8.26 7.07 -10.10
C ARG A 56 6.95 6.30 -10.16
N HIS A 57 6.89 5.07 -9.64
CA HIS A 57 5.67 4.28 -9.63
C HIS A 57 4.55 4.93 -8.82
N ALA A 58 4.88 5.57 -7.70
CA ALA A 58 3.90 6.32 -6.91
C ALA A 58 3.32 7.51 -7.69
N ALA A 59 4.16 8.24 -8.45
CA ALA A 59 3.70 9.32 -9.32
C ALA A 59 2.86 8.80 -10.51
N GLU A 60 3.28 7.71 -11.16
CA GLU A 60 2.55 7.06 -12.27
C GLU A 60 1.18 6.56 -11.81
N ALA A 61 1.14 5.87 -10.67
CA ALA A 61 -0.10 5.34 -10.11
C ALA A 61 -1.06 6.48 -9.68
N ALA A 62 -0.53 7.57 -9.11
CA ALA A 62 -1.32 8.77 -8.81
C ALA A 62 -1.88 9.42 -10.09
N ALA A 63 -1.08 9.53 -11.15
CA ALA A 63 -1.53 10.06 -12.45
C ALA A 63 -2.61 9.16 -13.09
N ALA A 64 -2.57 7.85 -12.82
CA ALA A 64 -3.60 6.89 -13.24
C ALA A 64 -4.84 6.85 -12.33
N GLY A 65 -4.95 7.75 -11.34
CA GLY A 65 -6.07 7.79 -10.39
C GLY A 65 -6.06 6.69 -9.34
N ARG A 66 -4.96 5.94 -9.20
CA ARG A 66 -4.77 4.84 -8.25
C ARG A 66 -3.53 5.06 -7.38
N PRO A 67 -3.47 6.14 -6.58
CA PRO A 67 -2.26 6.48 -5.83
C PRO A 67 -1.89 5.38 -4.83
N ILE A 68 -0.66 4.87 -4.94
CA ILE A 68 -0.06 3.93 -3.97
C ILE A 68 0.65 4.65 -2.82
N GLY A 69 0.79 5.98 -2.92
CA GLY A 69 1.38 6.83 -1.89
C GLY A 69 1.18 8.31 -2.18
N VAL A 70 1.58 9.16 -1.22
CA VAL A 70 1.47 10.61 -1.27
C VAL A 70 2.83 11.26 -1.01
N CYS A 71 3.10 12.36 -1.71
CA CYS A 71 4.28 13.20 -1.47
C CYS A 71 3.89 14.42 -0.63
N ILE A 72 4.41 14.49 0.60
CA ILE A 72 4.21 15.58 1.55
C ILE A 72 5.48 16.46 1.56
N ALA A 73 5.29 17.77 1.75
CA ALA A 73 6.38 18.75 1.81
C ALA A 73 7.37 18.64 0.62
N ARG A 74 6.83 18.27 -0.56
CA ARG A 74 7.56 18.11 -1.83
C ARG A 74 8.74 17.12 -1.82
N SER A 75 8.91 16.33 -0.75
CA SER A 75 10.12 15.52 -0.56
C SER A 75 9.91 14.23 0.24
N VAL A 76 8.89 14.17 1.10
CA VAL A 76 8.62 13.01 1.95
C VAL A 76 7.52 12.18 1.31
N TRP A 77 7.84 10.93 0.95
CA TRP A 77 6.85 10.00 0.41
C TRP A 77 6.37 9.06 1.50
N LEU A 78 5.05 9.02 1.69
CA LEU A 78 4.36 8.00 2.47
C LEU A 78 3.69 7.04 1.49
N ILE A 79 4.04 5.76 1.60
CA ILE A 79 3.55 4.70 0.71
C ILE A 79 2.66 3.78 1.53
N SER A 80 1.47 3.44 1.05
CA SER A 80 0.66 2.39 1.67
C SER A 80 1.25 1.04 1.30
N LEU A 81 1.58 0.22 2.30
CA LEU A 81 2.09 -1.11 2.08
C LEU A 81 1.07 -1.97 1.33
N ARG A 82 -0.20 -1.96 1.74
CA ARG A 82 -1.27 -2.69 1.05
C ARG A 82 -1.35 -2.32 -0.44
N ARG A 83 -1.40 -1.03 -0.76
CA ARG A 83 -1.51 -0.57 -2.15
C ARG A 83 -0.25 -0.84 -2.96
N LEU A 84 0.92 -0.85 -2.32
CA LEU A 84 2.16 -1.26 -2.97
C LEU A 84 2.13 -2.75 -3.33
N LEU A 85 1.64 -3.61 -2.45
CA LEU A 85 1.49 -5.04 -2.72
C LEU A 85 0.46 -5.28 -3.84
N ASP A 86 -0.70 -4.62 -3.79
CA ASP A 86 -1.71 -4.67 -4.85
C ASP A 86 -1.11 -4.24 -6.21
N TRP A 87 -0.26 -3.21 -6.21
CA TRP A 87 0.41 -2.71 -7.41
C TRP A 87 1.44 -3.72 -7.94
N ILE A 88 2.24 -4.34 -7.07
CA ILE A 88 3.21 -5.38 -7.44
C ILE A 88 2.48 -6.57 -8.07
N GLU A 89 1.37 -7.02 -7.47
CA GLU A 89 0.57 -8.10 -8.05
C GLU A 89 0.04 -7.75 -9.44
N GLN A 90 -0.49 -6.53 -9.61
CA GLN A 90 -1.05 -6.08 -10.88
C GLN A 90 -0.01 -5.93 -11.99
N ASN A 91 1.24 -5.56 -11.68
CA ASN A 91 2.27 -5.26 -12.67
C ASN A 91 3.28 -6.40 -12.87
N ASP A 92 3.65 -7.09 -11.79
CA ASP A 92 4.71 -8.11 -11.78
C ASP A 92 4.18 -9.54 -11.47
N GLY A 93 2.92 -9.66 -11.03
CA GLY A 93 2.23 -10.93 -10.84
C GLY A 93 2.40 -11.56 -9.45
N LEU A 94 1.70 -12.69 -9.26
CA LEU A 94 1.62 -13.40 -7.98
C LEU A 94 2.99 -13.82 -7.39
N PRO A 95 3.98 -14.30 -8.18
CA PRO A 95 5.29 -14.64 -7.63
C PRO A 95 6.01 -13.43 -7.01
N ALA A 96 5.87 -12.25 -7.62
CA ALA A 96 6.46 -11.02 -7.10
C ALA A 96 5.76 -10.56 -5.82
N LEU A 97 4.43 -10.69 -5.76
CA LEU A 97 3.65 -10.42 -4.55
C LEU A 97 4.14 -11.26 -3.37
N VAL A 98 4.25 -12.59 -3.54
CA VAL A 98 4.68 -13.51 -2.48
C VAL A 98 6.08 -13.15 -1.96
N ALA A 99 7.00 -12.78 -2.85
CA ALA A 99 8.33 -12.34 -2.46
C ALA A 99 8.29 -11.02 -1.67
N ALA A 100 7.47 -10.06 -2.11
CA ALA A 100 7.29 -8.78 -1.43
C ALA A 100 6.66 -8.95 -0.03
N GLU A 101 5.63 -9.79 0.11
CA GLU A 101 5.02 -10.14 1.40
C GLU A 101 6.03 -10.77 2.37
N ALA A 102 6.89 -11.66 1.87
CA ALA A 102 7.96 -12.26 2.68
C ALA A 102 8.94 -11.20 3.20
N ARG A 103 9.34 -10.23 2.35
CA ARG A 103 10.19 -9.09 2.75
C ARG A 103 9.48 -8.19 3.76
N ALA A 104 8.21 -7.89 3.55
CA ALA A 104 7.39 -7.10 4.48
C ALA A 104 7.30 -7.76 5.86
N LYS A 105 7.03 -9.08 5.89
CA LYS A 105 6.97 -9.86 7.13
C LYS A 105 8.31 -9.86 7.88
N LYS A 106 9.42 -10.05 7.17
CA LYS A 106 10.77 -10.00 7.74
C LYS A 106 11.04 -8.66 8.44
N ARG A 107 10.72 -7.55 7.77
CA ARG A 107 10.90 -6.19 8.29
C ARG A 107 10.07 -5.92 9.55
N SER A 108 8.81 -6.38 9.56
CA SER A 108 7.93 -6.25 10.72
C SER A 108 8.43 -7.03 11.94
N PHE A 109 9.01 -8.21 11.72
CA PHE A 109 9.68 -8.98 12.78
C PHE A 109 10.90 -8.24 13.35
N GLU A 110 11.77 -7.69 12.48
CA GLU A 110 12.95 -6.92 12.89
C GLU A 110 12.59 -5.68 13.73
N ARG A 111 11.50 -4.97 13.37
CA ARG A 111 10.98 -3.84 14.16
C ARG A 111 10.46 -4.27 15.55
N GLY A 112 9.80 -5.42 15.63
CA GLY A 112 9.30 -5.96 16.90
C GLY A 112 10.43 -6.41 17.83
N ALA A 113 11.47 -7.05 17.26
CA ALA A 113 12.63 -7.52 18.00
C ALA A 113 13.48 -6.39 18.59
N SER A 114 13.57 -5.24 17.91
CA SER A 114 14.36 -4.10 18.40
C SER A 114 13.84 -3.48 19.70
N LYS A 115 12.63 -3.84 20.17
CA LYS A 115 12.08 -3.40 21.46
C LYS A 115 12.50 -4.29 22.64
N ILE A 116 13.18 -5.41 22.39
CA ILE A 116 13.63 -6.36 23.42
C ILE A 116 15.16 -6.25 23.52
N VAL A 117 15.66 -5.21 24.16
CA VAL A 117 17.04 -5.16 24.63
C VAL A 117 17.01 -5.39 26.14
N PRO A 118 17.53 -6.50 26.67
CA PRO A 118 17.69 -6.67 28.10
C PRO A 118 18.65 -5.60 28.62
N ASN A 119 18.22 -4.84 29.62
CA ASN A 119 19.09 -3.93 30.36
C ASN A 119 20.06 -4.74 31.24
N GLU A 120 21.10 -5.33 30.63
CA GLU A 120 22.18 -6.02 31.35
C GLU A 120 23.32 -5.06 31.74
N ARG A 121 22.99 -3.92 32.37
CA ARG A 121 23.98 -3.09 33.09
C ARG A 121 23.36 -2.45 34.33
N ALA A 122 22.96 -3.29 35.29
CA ALA A 122 22.71 -2.87 36.67
C ALA A 122 22.95 -4.04 37.64
N ALA A 123 24.10 -4.71 37.53
CA ALA A 123 24.55 -5.69 38.53
C ALA A 123 26.08 -5.78 38.51
N THR A 124 26.73 -4.77 39.09
CA THR A 124 28.09 -4.93 39.63
C THR A 124 28.22 -3.88 40.72
N GLY A 125 27.74 -4.25 41.91
CA GLY A 125 28.16 -3.65 43.17
C GLY A 125 29.38 -4.39 43.71
#